data_AF-A0A094Q5Y0-F1
#
_entry.id   AF-A0A094Q5Y0-F1
#
_cell.length_a   1.000
_cell.length_b   1.000
_cell.length_c   1.000
_cell.angle_alpha   90.00
_cell.angle_beta   90.00
_cell.angle_gamma   90.00
#
_symmetry.space_group_name_H-M   'P 1'
#
loop_
_entity.id
_entity.type
_entity.pdbx_description
1 polymer ?
#
loop_
_entity_poly.entity_id
_entity_poly.type
_entity_poly.pdbx_seq_one_letter_code
_entity_poly.pdbx_strand_id
1 'polypeptide(L)'
;MDDFVLTAHLVSACIMVGVIWFVQLVHYPLLAVVPVESAKQVAEKHQKWTGFVVGPPMVVEGVSTLILWANTPAGVWWWLTWANGACLAVALLCTIFLSVPRHARMVEAPDAQVGKELVLTNWPRTIAWTMCGFLAAVMLLQGT
;
A
#
# COMPACT_ATOMS: atom_id res chain seq x y z
N MET A 1 -15.29 17.63 11.51
CA MET A 1 -13.82 17.38 11.48
C MET A 1 -13.58 15.93 11.14
N ASP A 2 -14.31 15.03 11.80
CA ASP A 2 -14.33 13.58 11.56
C ASP A 2 -14.59 13.20 10.09
N ASP A 3 -15.58 13.83 9.43
CA ASP A 3 -15.87 13.58 8.01
C ASP A 3 -14.69 13.90 7.08
N PHE A 4 -13.93 14.95 7.39
CA PHE A 4 -12.76 15.32 6.61
C PHE A 4 -11.64 14.29 6.77
N VAL A 5 -11.41 13.82 8.01
CA VAL A 5 -10.39 12.80 8.30
C VAL A 5 -10.76 11.47 7.66
N LEU A 6 -12.02 11.03 7.78
CA LEU A 6 -12.53 9.82 7.13
C LEU A 6 -12.43 9.91 5.61
N THR A 7 -12.79 11.06 5.02
CA THR A 7 -12.68 11.27 3.57
C THR A 7 -11.22 11.23 3.12
N ALA A 8 -10.31 11.91 3.82
CA ALA A 8 -8.88 11.88 3.51
C ALA A 8 -8.30 10.47 3.63
N HIS A 9 -8.67 9.74 4.68
CA HIS A 9 -8.30 8.33 4.88
C HIS A 9 -8.80 7.46 3.72
N LEU A 10 -10.09 7.52 3.39
CA LEU A 10 -10.69 6.77 2.29
C LEU A 10 -10.03 7.08 0.96
N VAL A 11 -9.82 8.36 0.63
CA VAL A 11 -9.15 8.77 -0.62
C VAL A 11 -7.73 8.20 -0.67
N SER A 12 -6.97 8.28 0.42
CA SER A 12 -5.61 7.73 0.48
C SER A 12 -5.60 6.21 0.31
N ALA A 13 -6.52 5.50 0.95
CA ALA A 13 -6.68 4.06 0.82
C ALA A 13 -7.07 3.68 -0.63
N CYS A 14 -8.01 4.38 -1.25
CA CYS A 14 -8.41 4.14 -2.65
C CYS A 14 -7.26 4.37 -3.64
N ILE A 15 -6.43 5.40 -3.42
CA ILE A 15 -5.20 5.60 -4.21
C ILE A 15 -4.29 4.38 -4.08
N MET A 16 -4.06 3.92 -2.84
CA MET A 16 -3.22 2.74 -2.59
C MET A 16 -3.82 1.45 -3.18
N VAL A 17 -5.13 1.27 -3.13
CA VAL A 17 -5.84 0.15 -3.79
C VAL A 17 -5.57 0.19 -5.30
N GLY A 18 -5.79 1.33 -5.95
CA GLY A 18 -5.52 1.47 -7.39
C GLY A 18 -4.06 1.17 -7.74
N VAL A 19 -3.13 1.77 -7.00
CA VAL A 19 -1.68 1.57 -7.24
C VAL A 19 -1.27 0.13 -6.98
N ILE A 20 -1.71 -0.50 -5.89
CA ILE A 20 -1.25 -1.85 -5.53
C ILE A 20 -1.77 -2.91 -6.51
N TRP A 21 -3.01 -2.76 -7.01
CA TRP A 21 -3.56 -3.63 -8.04
C TRP A 21 -2.84 -3.45 -9.38
N PHE A 22 -2.56 -2.20 -9.78
CA PHE A 22 -1.75 -1.92 -10.96
C PHE A 22 -0.36 -2.55 -10.82
N VAL A 23 0.27 -2.41 -9.64
CA VAL A 23 1.58 -2.98 -9.37
C VAL A 23 1.55 -4.51 -9.43
N GLN A 24 0.54 -5.13 -8.83
CA GLN A 24 0.39 -6.58 -8.75
C GLN A 24 0.21 -7.23 -10.13
N LEU A 25 -0.72 -6.69 -10.93
CA LEU A 25 -1.17 -7.34 -12.17
C LEU A 25 -0.37 -6.90 -13.40
N VAL A 26 0.18 -5.68 -13.38
CA VAL A 26 0.83 -5.09 -14.55
C VAL A 26 2.29 -4.83 -14.29
N HIS A 27 2.60 -4.02 -13.28
CA HIS A 27 3.96 -3.49 -13.11
C HIS A 27 5.00 -4.56 -12.74
N TYR A 28 4.74 -5.39 -11.72
CA TYR A 28 5.68 -6.44 -11.29
C TYR A 28 5.87 -7.54 -12.34
N PRO A 29 4.81 -8.03 -13.03
CA PRO A 29 5.00 -8.93 -14.17
C PRO A 29 5.87 -8.34 -15.28
N LEU A 30 5.74 -7.05 -15.59
CA LEU A 30 6.57 -6.38 -16.59
C LEU A 30 8.03 -6.22 -16.13
N LEU A 31 8.29 -5.97 -14.85
CA LEU A 31 9.66 -5.94 -14.32
C LEU A 31 10.35 -7.30 -14.43
N ALA A 32 9.61 -8.40 -14.39
CA ALA A 32 10.15 -9.75 -14.49
C ALA A 32 10.69 -10.12 -15.89
N VAL A 33 10.40 -9.31 -16.92
CA VAL A 33 10.84 -9.56 -18.31
C VAL A 33 11.86 -8.53 -18.82
N VAL A 34 12.37 -7.66 -17.95
CA VAL A 34 13.38 -6.66 -18.30
C VAL A 34 14.73 -7.32 -18.60
N PRO A 35 15.42 -6.97 -19.70
CA PRO A 35 16.76 -7.47 -20.00
C PRO A 35 17.77 -7.15 -18.89
N VAL A 36 18.67 -8.07 -18.60
CA VAL A 36 19.64 -7.98 -17.49
C VAL A 36 20.51 -6.73 -17.61
N GLU A 37 20.87 -6.34 -18.83
CA GLU A 37 21.70 -5.17 -19.13
C GLU A 37 21.05 -3.86 -18.67
N SER A 38 19.72 -3.79 -18.68
CA SER A 38 18.94 -2.62 -18.26
C SER A 38 18.37 -2.74 -16.85
N ALA A 39 18.41 -3.93 -16.25
CA ALA A 39 17.66 -4.26 -15.04
C ALA A 39 18.01 -3.36 -13.86
N LYS A 40 19.30 -3.07 -13.64
CA LYS A 40 19.74 -2.17 -12.57
C LYS A 40 19.19 -0.75 -12.72
N GLN A 41 19.35 -0.16 -13.91
CA GLN A 41 18.89 1.21 -14.17
C GLN A 41 17.37 1.32 -14.04
N VAL A 42 16.63 0.30 -14.51
CA VAL A 42 15.19 0.23 -14.37
C VAL A 42 14.79 0.10 -12.90
N ALA A 43 15.47 -0.74 -12.12
CA ALA A 43 15.20 -0.93 -10.69
C ALA A 43 15.43 0.36 -9.88
N GLU A 44 16.52 1.08 -10.11
CA GLU A 44 16.81 2.35 -9.42
C GLU A 44 15.74 3.42 -9.69
N LYS A 45 15.35 3.58 -10.97
CA LYS A 45 14.28 4.51 -11.36
C LYS A 45 12.94 4.08 -10.79
N HIS A 46 12.61 2.78 -10.88
CA HIS A 46 11.39 2.22 -10.32
C HIS A 46 11.28 2.49 -8.83
N GLN A 47 12.30 2.17 -8.04
CA GLN A 47 12.29 2.35 -6.59
C GLN A 47 12.07 3.82 -6.21
N LYS A 48 12.79 4.74 -6.88
CA LYS A 48 12.65 6.18 -6.63
C LYS A 48 11.25 6.71 -6.98
N TRP A 49 10.75 6.39 -8.17
CA TRP A 49 9.47 6.92 -8.64
C TRP A 49 8.28 6.31 -7.92
N THR A 50 8.34 5.00 -7.63
CA THR A 50 7.30 4.35 -6.83
C THR A 50 7.25 4.93 -5.43
N GLY A 51 8.41 5.16 -4.78
CA GLY A 51 8.47 5.82 -3.48
C GLY A 51 7.79 7.19 -3.47
N PHE A 52 7.97 7.99 -4.52
CA PHE A 52 7.34 9.31 -4.65
C PHE A 52 5.81 9.23 -4.81
N VAL A 53 5.31 8.20 -5.50
CA VAL A 53 3.85 8.02 -5.73
C VAL A 53 3.16 7.40 -4.51
N VAL A 54 3.77 6.41 -3.87
CA VAL A 54 3.13 5.67 -2.75
C VAL A 54 3.35 6.32 -1.39
N GLY A 55 4.47 7.03 -1.20
CA GLY A 55 4.82 7.64 0.08
C GLY A 55 3.76 8.61 0.60
N PRO A 56 3.32 9.60 -0.19
CA PRO A 56 2.30 10.56 0.25
C PRO A 56 0.97 9.93 0.70
N PRO A 57 0.29 9.06 -0.09
CA PRO A 57 -0.95 8.45 0.36
C PRO A 57 -0.72 7.54 1.59
N MET A 58 0.39 6.80 1.69
CA MET A 58 0.69 5.99 2.87
C MET A 58 0.86 6.83 4.15
N VAL A 59 1.49 8.02 4.05
CA VAL A 59 1.62 8.94 5.18
C VAL A 59 0.25 9.49 5.60
N VAL A 60 -0.60 9.88 4.64
CA VAL A 60 -1.96 10.36 4.92
C VAL A 60 -2.78 9.25 5.58
N GLU A 61 -2.72 8.03 5.06
CA GLU A 61 -3.44 6.86 5.60
C GLU A 61 -2.97 6.54 7.03
N GLY A 62 -1.66 6.57 7.28
CA GLY A 62 -1.08 6.36 8.61
C GLY A 62 -1.47 7.43 9.62
N VAL A 63 -1.33 8.71 9.28
CA VAL A 63 -1.68 9.82 10.18
C VAL A 63 -3.18 9.85 10.46
N SER A 64 -4.02 9.67 9.43
CA SER A 64 -5.47 9.62 9.61
C SER A 64 -5.92 8.43 10.46
N THR A 65 -5.27 7.26 10.34
CA THR A 65 -5.52 6.10 11.22
C THR A 65 -5.29 6.46 12.69
N LEU A 66 -4.17 7.12 13.00
CA LEU A 66 -3.86 7.53 14.38
C LEU A 66 -4.90 8.54 14.92
N ILE A 67 -5.35 9.47 14.08
CA ILE A 67 -6.39 10.43 14.45
C ILE A 67 -7.73 9.73 14.71
N LEU A 68 -8.13 8.77 13.86
CA LEU A 68 -9.37 7.99 14.01
C LEU A 68 -9.36 7.08 15.25
N TRP A 69 -8.19 6.57 15.65
CA TRP A 69 -8.04 5.86 16.93
C TRP A 69 -8.20 6.77 18.14
N ALA A 70 -7.65 7.99 18.08
CA ALA A 70 -7.78 8.97 19.16
C ALA A 70 -9.22 9.52 19.26
N ASN A 71 -9.88 9.71 18.12
CA ASN A 71 -11.21 10.31 18.00
C ASN A 71 -12.07 9.48 17.03
N THR A 72 -12.59 8.35 17.50
CA THR A 72 -13.51 7.55 16.68
C THR A 72 -14.81 8.33 16.43
N PRO A 73 -15.22 8.52 15.17
CA PRO A 73 -16.41 9.31 14.84
C PRO A 73 -17.69 8.74 15.47
N ALA A 74 -18.61 9.63 15.86
CA ALA A 74 -19.92 9.20 16.36
C ALA A 74 -20.69 8.41 15.29
N GLY A 75 -21.34 7.31 15.68
CA GLY A 75 -22.06 6.42 14.76
C GLY A 75 -21.20 5.33 14.12
N VAL A 76 -19.88 5.50 14.06
CA VAL A 76 -18.95 4.47 13.58
C VAL A 76 -18.69 3.44 14.68
N TRP A 77 -18.74 2.15 14.33
CA TRP A 77 -18.38 1.12 15.28
C TRP A 77 -16.88 1.15 15.59
N TRP A 78 -16.53 1.25 16.88
CA TRP A 78 -15.16 1.40 17.35
C TRP A 78 -14.20 0.33 16.82
N TRP A 79 -14.66 -0.92 16.65
CA TRP A 79 -13.81 -2.01 16.18
C TRP A 79 -13.37 -1.86 14.71
N LEU A 80 -14.10 -1.08 13.89
CA LEU A 80 -13.76 -0.87 12.49
C LEU A 80 -12.48 -0.07 12.32
N THR A 81 -12.23 0.92 13.19
CA THR A 81 -10.98 1.71 13.15
C THR A 81 -9.78 0.84 13.50
N TRP A 82 -9.92 -0.09 14.45
CA TRP A 82 -8.89 -1.08 14.79
C TRP A 82 -8.68 -2.12 13.68
N ALA A 83 -9.76 -2.65 13.10
CA ALA A 83 -9.67 -3.60 11.99
C ALA A 83 -8.98 -2.97 10.77
N ASN A 84 -9.34 -1.74 10.41
CA ASN A 84 -8.70 -0.99 9.33
C ASN A 84 -7.21 -0.76 9.64
N GLY A 85 -6.89 -0.28 10.85
CA GLY A 85 -5.50 -0.07 11.25
C GLY A 85 -4.66 -1.36 11.29
N ALA A 86 -5.28 -2.51 11.61
CA ALA A 86 -4.61 -3.81 11.51
C ALA A 86 -4.31 -4.19 10.05
N CYS A 87 -5.24 -3.95 9.12
CA CYS A 87 -4.99 -4.12 7.69
C CYS A 87 -3.85 -3.21 7.22
N LEU A 88 -3.85 -1.94 7.61
CA LEU A 88 -2.76 -1.00 7.29
C LEU A 88 -1.43 -1.49 7.85
N ALA A 89 -1.40 -1.94 9.10
CA ALA A 89 -0.19 -2.49 9.72
C ALA A 89 0.35 -3.69 8.93
N VAL A 90 -0.50 -4.63 8.50
CA VAL A 90 -0.09 -5.74 7.63
C VAL A 90 0.52 -5.22 6.32
N ALA A 91 -0.13 -4.26 5.66
CA ALA A 91 0.39 -3.67 4.42
C ALA A 91 1.77 -3.01 4.61
N LEU A 92 1.95 -2.25 5.69
CA LEU A 92 3.21 -1.58 6.02
C LEU A 92 4.32 -2.57 6.39
N LEU A 93 4.02 -3.56 7.24
CA LEU A 93 4.99 -4.59 7.63
C LEU A 93 5.43 -5.42 6.43
N CYS A 94 4.50 -5.83 5.56
CA CYS A 94 4.87 -6.49 4.30
C CYS A 94 5.71 -5.57 3.39
N THR A 95 5.43 -4.26 3.36
CA THR A 95 6.26 -3.32 2.60
C THR A 95 7.70 -3.30 3.14
N ILE A 96 7.87 -3.15 4.45
CA ILE A 96 9.18 -3.01 5.11
C ILE A 96 9.99 -4.31 5.05
N PHE A 97 9.36 -5.44 5.38
CA PHE A 97 10.07 -6.71 5.53
C PHE A 97 10.13 -7.55 4.25
N LEU A 98 9.18 -7.39 3.33
CA LEU A 98 9.13 -8.21 2.12
C LEU A 98 9.49 -7.42 0.86
N SER A 99 8.93 -6.23 0.69
CA SER A 99 9.11 -5.46 -0.54
C SER A 99 10.44 -4.69 -0.57
N VAL A 100 10.77 -3.92 0.47
CA VAL A 100 11.99 -3.09 0.50
C VAL A 100 13.27 -3.92 0.29
N PRO A 101 13.49 -5.07 0.97
CA PRO A 101 14.69 -5.87 0.76
C PRO A 101 14.79 -6.45 -0.67
N ARG A 102 13.65 -6.80 -1.27
CA ARG A 102 13.59 -7.32 -2.64
C ARG A 102 13.85 -6.23 -3.69
N HIS A 103 13.35 -5.02 -3.45
CA HIS A 103 13.67 -3.86 -4.29
C HIS A 103 15.15 -3.51 -4.23
N ALA A 104 15.77 -3.56 -3.03
CA ALA A 104 17.22 -3.39 -2.90
C ALA A 104 18.00 -4.50 -3.64
N ARG A 105 17.59 -5.77 -3.51
CA ARG A 105 18.19 -6.89 -4.24
C ARG A 105 18.12 -6.72 -5.77
N MET A 106 17.04 -6.15 -6.31
CA MET A 106 16.96 -5.85 -7.76
C MET A 106 18.02 -4.86 -8.22
N VAL A 107 18.42 -3.90 -7.37
CA VAL A 107 19.44 -2.90 -7.71
C VAL A 107 20.85 -3.50 -7.58
N GLU A 108 21.08 -4.30 -6.55
CA GLU A 108 22.40 -4.88 -6.25
C GLU A 108 22.76 -6.08 -7.12
N ALA A 109 21.82 -7.01 -7.29
CA ALA A 109 22.01 -8.26 -8.02
C ALA A 109 20.74 -8.63 -8.79
N PRO A 110 20.51 -8.01 -9.98
CA PRO A 110 19.34 -8.28 -10.80
C PRO A 110 19.28 -9.76 -11.20
N ASP A 111 18.16 -10.41 -10.90
CA ASP A 111 17.91 -11.82 -11.20
C ASP A 111 16.44 -11.97 -11.61
N ALA A 112 16.19 -12.81 -12.62
CA ALA A 112 14.86 -13.11 -13.15
C ALA A 112 13.90 -13.69 -12.08
N GLN A 113 14.44 -14.27 -11.00
CA GLN A 113 13.63 -14.79 -9.90
C GLN A 113 13.05 -13.67 -9.01
N VAL A 114 13.73 -12.51 -8.90
CA VAL A 114 13.31 -11.42 -8.02
C VAL A 114 11.93 -10.85 -8.41
N GLY A 115 11.68 -10.72 -9.72
CA GLY A 115 10.40 -10.24 -10.23
C GLY A 115 9.23 -11.17 -9.84
N LYS A 116 9.44 -12.49 -9.90
CA LYS A 116 8.43 -13.48 -9.50
C LYS A 116 8.17 -13.43 -8.00
N GLU A 117 9.22 -13.31 -7.18
CA GLU A 117 9.08 -13.17 -5.74
C GLU A 117 8.31 -11.89 -5.36
N LEU A 118 8.52 -10.78 -6.07
CA LEU A 118 7.78 -9.53 -5.85
C LEU A 118 6.28 -9.72 -6.11
N VAL A 119 5.90 -10.41 -7.19
CA VAL A 119 4.47 -10.74 -7.45
C VAL A 119 3.88 -11.58 -6.33
N LEU A 120 4.59 -12.63 -5.88
CA LEU A 120 4.09 -13.54 -4.84
C LEU A 120 3.95 -12.85 -3.49
N THR A 121 4.96 -12.07 -3.10
CA THR A 121 5.01 -11.41 -1.78
C THR A 121 4.19 -10.14 -1.70
N ASN A 122 3.64 -9.66 -2.82
CA ASN A 122 2.81 -8.47 -2.86
C ASN A 122 1.30 -8.75 -2.67
N TRP A 123 0.84 -9.98 -2.89
CA TRP A 123 -0.55 -10.38 -2.63
C TRP A 123 -1.07 -10.02 -1.22
N PRO A 124 -0.31 -10.25 -0.12
CA PRO A 124 -0.74 -9.82 1.21
C PRO A 124 -1.04 -8.32 1.29
N ARG A 125 -0.21 -7.48 0.64
CA ARG A 125 -0.41 -6.02 0.59
C ARG A 125 -1.63 -5.65 -0.24
N THR A 126 -1.82 -6.32 -1.38
CA THR A 126 -2.98 -6.11 -2.25
C THR A 126 -4.29 -6.37 -1.51
N ILE A 127 -4.37 -7.49 -0.78
CA ILE A 127 -5.54 -7.84 0.03
C ILE A 127 -5.70 -6.84 1.17
N ALA A 128 -4.63 -6.53 1.90
CA ALA A 128 -4.66 -5.63 3.03
C ALA A 128 -5.15 -4.22 2.66
N TRP A 129 -4.60 -3.58 1.63
CA TRP A 129 -5.08 -2.27 1.19
C TRP A 129 -6.49 -2.30 0.61
N THR A 130 -6.88 -3.38 -0.08
CA THR A 130 -8.27 -3.55 -0.54
C THR A 130 -9.23 -3.56 0.64
N MET A 131 -8.87 -4.25 1.72
CA MET A 131 -9.64 -4.25 2.96
C MET A 131 -9.62 -2.89 3.66
N CYS A 132 -8.51 -2.16 3.67
CA CYS A 132 -8.47 -0.78 4.17
C CYS A 132 -9.50 0.10 3.46
N GLY A 133 -9.48 0.12 2.12
CA GLY A 133 -10.42 0.91 1.33
C GLY A 133 -11.88 0.51 1.57
N PHE A 134 -12.16 -0.79 1.64
CA PHE A 134 -13.51 -1.30 1.95
C PHE A 134 -13.98 -0.86 3.34
N LEU A 135 -13.16 -1.07 4.39
CA LEU A 135 -13.50 -0.69 5.75
C LEU A 135 -13.64 0.83 5.90
N ALA A 136 -12.79 1.61 5.22
CA ALA A 136 -12.90 3.07 5.18
C ALA A 136 -14.23 3.53 4.58
N ALA A 137 -14.69 2.89 3.50
CA ALA A 137 -15.99 3.19 2.89
C ALA A 137 -17.15 2.85 3.85
N VAL A 138 -17.07 1.71 4.55
CA VAL A 138 -18.07 1.33 5.56
C VAL A 138 -18.11 2.35 6.70
N MET A 139 -16.95 2.78 7.22
CA MET A 139 -16.89 3.80 8.27
C MET A 139 -17.51 5.12 7.80
N LEU A 140 -17.23 5.56 6.57
CA LEU A 140 -17.82 6.77 6.02
C LEU A 140 -19.35 6.67 5.92
N LEU A 141 -19.88 5.55 5.45
CA LEU A 141 -21.34 5.32 5.34
C LEU A 141 -22.05 5.21 6.70
N GLN A 142 -21.32 4.90 7.78
CA GLN A 142 -21.87 4.87 9.15
C GLN A 142 -21.82 6.23 9.85
N GLY A 143 -20.84 7.06 9.49
CA GLY A 143 -20.63 8.38 10.11
C GLY A 143 -21.47 9.50 9.49
N THR A 144 -22.04 9.29 8.31
CA THR A 144 -22.99 10.20 7.62
C THR A 144 -24.43 9.86 7.93
#